data_AF-A0A8S3J2H5-F1
#
_entry.id   AF-A0A8S3J2H5-F1
#
_cell.length_a   1.000
_cell.length_b   1.000
_cell.length_c   1.000
_cell.angle_alpha   90.00
_cell.angle_beta   90.00
_cell.angle_gamma   90.00
#
_symmetry.space_group_name_H-M   'P 1'
#
loop_
_entity.id
_entity.type
_entity.pdbx_description
1 polymer ?
#
loop_
_entity_poly.entity_id
_entity_poly.type
_entity_poly.pdbx_seq_one_letter_code
_entity_poly.pdbx_strand_id
1 'polypeptide(L)'
;NPNLGRRVDVAQAIELIAKRFPPDRYPQVTFKPINKKIIVRQRAPECVPIPSSLAQLYLPDGIPAEVLVTSVVSCNHIFVQQILHASYPELTRLDNSMSVFYHHTEMTPLLPRPIQPGIIVAAPTQAGWFRALITIYNSNHDMAMIKFLDYGGYLYVHANSLRVLRQDFMVIPFQAVEVYLDNVVPADNQEDFT
;
A
#
# COMPACT_ATOMS: atom_id res chain seq x y z
N ASN A 1 25.70 -3.71 -0.80
CA ASN A 1 26.48 -4.33 -1.90
C ASN A 1 25.83 -3.92 -3.23
N PRO A 2 26.42 -3.01 -4.02
CA PRO A 2 25.70 -2.16 -4.99
C PRO A 2 25.38 -2.83 -6.34
N ASN A 3 25.23 -4.17 -6.38
CA ASN A 3 25.10 -4.91 -7.63
C ASN A 3 23.96 -5.94 -7.66
N LEU A 4 23.04 -5.97 -6.68
CA LEU A 4 21.92 -6.91 -6.75
C LEU A 4 20.90 -6.45 -7.80
N GLY A 5 20.82 -7.17 -8.93
CA GLY A 5 19.69 -7.04 -9.87
C GLY A 5 20.04 -6.95 -11.35
N ARG A 6 21.29 -7.19 -11.77
CA ARG A 6 21.60 -7.28 -13.21
C ARG A 6 20.97 -8.57 -13.75
N ARG A 7 20.53 -8.55 -15.02
CA ARG A 7 19.97 -9.74 -15.70
C ARG A 7 20.87 -10.98 -15.60
N VAL A 8 22.19 -10.75 -15.51
CA VAL A 8 23.22 -11.78 -15.34
C VAL A 8 23.10 -12.46 -13.96
N ASP A 9 22.89 -11.69 -12.90
CA ASP A 9 22.77 -12.22 -11.52
C ASP A 9 21.50 -13.06 -11.37
N VAL A 10 20.41 -12.63 -12.01
CA VAL A 10 19.13 -13.38 -12.04
C VAL A 10 19.30 -14.70 -12.80
N ALA A 11 19.98 -14.69 -13.95
CA ALA A 11 20.23 -15.90 -14.72
C ALA A 11 21.09 -16.91 -13.92
N GLN A 12 22.13 -16.41 -13.24
CA GLN A 12 23.01 -17.23 -12.42
C GLN A 12 22.28 -17.81 -11.20
N ALA A 13 21.40 -17.03 -10.56
CA ALA A 13 20.56 -17.51 -9.47
C ALA A 13 19.59 -18.60 -9.95
N ILE A 14 18.94 -18.43 -11.10
CA ILE A 14 18.05 -19.45 -11.69
C ILE A 14 18.81 -20.76 -11.94
N GLU A 15 20.06 -20.69 -12.42
CA GLU A 15 20.88 -21.87 -12.65
C GLU A 15 21.22 -22.60 -11.33
N LEU A 16 21.60 -21.86 -10.29
CA LEU A 16 21.89 -22.41 -8.97
C LEU A 16 20.65 -23.09 -8.36
N ILE A 17 19.48 -22.48 -8.52
CA ILE A 17 18.21 -23.03 -8.03
C ILE A 17 17.83 -24.28 -8.84
N ALA A 18 18.01 -24.28 -10.17
CA ALA A 18 17.74 -25.44 -11.02
C ALA A 18 18.62 -26.65 -10.67
N LYS A 19 19.90 -26.42 -10.32
CA LYS A 19 20.80 -27.48 -9.82
C LYS A 19 20.33 -28.04 -8.48
N ARG A 20 19.75 -27.20 -7.61
CA ARG A 20 19.26 -27.62 -6.29
C ARG A 20 17.93 -28.37 -6.35
N PHE A 21 17.09 -28.03 -7.32
CA PHE A 21 15.75 -28.59 -7.50
C PHE A 21 15.57 -29.16 -8.91
N PRO A 22 16.18 -30.31 -9.22
CA PRO A 22 16.09 -30.92 -10.53
C PRO A 22 14.66 -31.36 -10.85
N PRO A 23 14.15 -31.14 -12.09
CA PRO A 23 12.76 -31.40 -12.46
C PRO A 23 12.33 -32.86 -12.29
N ASP A 24 13.24 -33.81 -12.51
CA ASP A 24 12.96 -35.24 -12.36
C ASP A 24 12.63 -35.64 -10.92
N ARG A 25 13.12 -34.86 -9.95
CA ARG A 25 12.89 -35.07 -8.51
C ARG A 25 11.84 -34.13 -7.94
N TYR A 26 11.66 -32.95 -8.54
CA TYR A 26 10.72 -31.92 -8.11
C TYR A 26 9.87 -31.44 -9.30
N PRO A 27 8.98 -32.28 -9.85
CA PRO A 27 8.21 -31.96 -11.05
C PRO A 27 7.26 -30.76 -10.87
N GLN A 28 6.91 -30.42 -9.62
CA GLN A 28 6.12 -29.24 -9.26
C GLN A 28 6.89 -27.91 -9.37
N VAL A 29 8.22 -27.94 -9.50
CA VAL A 29 9.05 -26.72 -9.61
C VAL A 29 9.31 -26.45 -11.10
N THR A 30 8.82 -25.30 -11.59
CA THR A 30 9.06 -24.85 -12.97
C THR A 30 9.83 -23.54 -12.99
N PHE A 31 10.89 -23.49 -13.80
CA PHE A 31 11.69 -22.28 -14.02
C PHE A 31 11.30 -21.56 -15.32
N LYS A 32 10.19 -21.98 -15.96
CA LYS A 32 9.69 -21.31 -17.16
C LYS A 32 9.18 -19.90 -16.78
N PRO A 33 9.63 -18.84 -17.48
CA PRO A 33 9.15 -17.48 -17.23
C PRO A 33 7.63 -17.42 -17.42
N ILE A 34 6.90 -16.95 -16.41
CA ILE A 34 5.45 -16.74 -16.50
C ILE A 34 5.19 -15.35 -17.09
N ASN A 35 5.54 -15.16 -18.36
CA ASN A 35 5.07 -14.00 -19.12
C ASN A 35 3.69 -14.31 -19.70
N LYS A 36 2.69 -14.51 -18.84
CA LYS A 36 1.30 -14.52 -19.27
C LYS A 36 0.88 -13.07 -19.43
N LYS A 37 0.85 -12.58 -20.68
CA LYS A 37 -0.01 -11.44 -21.03
C LYS A 37 -1.44 -11.88 -20.72
N ILE A 38 -1.95 -11.45 -19.57
CA ILE A 38 -3.33 -11.68 -19.17
C ILE A 38 -4.17 -10.84 -20.13
N ILE A 39 -4.71 -11.47 -21.17
CA ILE A 39 -5.79 -10.90 -21.97
C ILE A 39 -7.08 -11.35 -21.29
N VAL A 40 -7.58 -10.58 -20.30
CA VAL A 40 -8.92 -10.80 -19.76
C VAL A 40 -9.91 -10.29 -20.79
N ARG A 41 -10.58 -11.22 -21.49
CA ARG A 41 -11.86 -10.94 -22.14
C ARG A 41 -12.98 -11.24 -21.14
N GLN A 42 -13.85 -10.24 -20.96
CA GLN A 42 -15.28 -10.32 -20.60
C GLN A 42 -15.69 -9.73 -19.22
N ARG A 43 -16.22 -8.50 -19.35
CA ARG A 43 -17.14 -7.68 -18.53
C ARG A 43 -17.69 -8.29 -17.23
N ALA A 44 -17.18 -7.76 -16.12
CA ALA A 44 -17.84 -7.58 -14.82
C ALA A 44 -17.97 -6.04 -14.60
N PRO A 45 -18.87 -5.53 -13.73
CA PRO A 45 -19.04 -4.08 -13.56
C PRO A 45 -17.70 -3.46 -13.19
N GLU A 46 -17.33 -2.41 -13.91
CA GLU A 46 -15.96 -1.91 -14.03
C GLU A 46 -15.40 -1.43 -12.68
N CYS A 47 -14.79 -2.34 -11.91
CA CYS A 47 -13.74 -1.97 -10.99
C CYS A 47 -12.50 -1.74 -11.86
N VAL A 48 -12.34 -0.50 -12.32
CA VAL A 48 -11.18 -0.06 -13.09
C VAL A 48 -9.92 -0.36 -12.26
N PRO A 49 -8.99 -1.19 -12.73
CA PRO A 49 -7.72 -1.37 -12.03
C PRO A 49 -6.98 -0.03 -12.08
N ILE A 50 -6.91 0.65 -10.94
CA ILE A 50 -6.18 1.90 -10.77
C ILE A 50 -4.75 1.65 -11.26
N PRO A 51 -4.23 2.41 -12.24
CA PRO A 51 -2.83 2.30 -12.65
C PRO A 51 -1.96 2.59 -11.42
N SER A 52 -1.24 1.57 -10.96
CA SER A 52 -0.48 1.54 -9.70
C SER A 52 0.59 2.63 -9.60
N SER A 53 0.91 3.33 -10.69
CA SER A 53 1.91 4.40 -10.77
C SER A 53 1.33 5.83 -10.76
N LEU A 54 0.02 6.02 -10.89
CA LEU A 54 -0.58 7.37 -10.88
C LEU A 54 -1.01 7.81 -9.48
N ALA A 55 -1.15 6.87 -8.55
CA ALA A 55 -1.72 7.15 -7.25
C ALA A 55 -0.68 7.36 -6.14
N GLN A 56 0.57 6.91 -6.24
CA GLN A 56 1.52 7.03 -5.13
C GLN A 56 2.53 8.15 -5.38
N LEU A 57 2.73 9.05 -4.40
CA LEU A 57 3.87 9.97 -4.41
C LEU A 57 5.14 9.25 -3.99
N TYR A 58 6.26 9.68 -4.57
CA TYR A 58 7.60 9.25 -4.19
C TYR A 58 8.43 10.49 -3.85
N LEU A 59 9.39 10.33 -2.94
CA LEU A 59 10.40 11.37 -2.72
C LEU A 59 11.32 11.46 -3.94
N PRO A 60 11.80 12.66 -4.29
CA PRO A 60 12.76 12.82 -5.38
C PRO A 60 14.09 12.16 -5.01
N ASP A 61 14.66 11.40 -5.94
CA ASP A 61 15.92 10.68 -5.72
C ASP A 61 17.13 11.62 -5.89
N GLY A 62 18.14 11.44 -5.04
CA GLY A 62 19.41 12.15 -5.12
C GLY A 62 19.38 13.65 -4.78
N ILE A 63 18.24 14.21 -4.38
CA ILE A 63 18.13 15.62 -3.96
C ILE A 63 17.42 15.75 -2.60
N PRO A 64 17.78 16.74 -1.77
CA PRO A 64 17.05 17.02 -0.54
C PRO A 64 15.59 17.38 -0.83
N ALA A 65 14.67 16.85 -0.01
CA ALA A 65 13.25 17.16 -0.06
C ALA A 65 12.79 17.74 1.28
N GLU A 66 12.08 18.86 1.25
CA GLU A 66 11.38 19.37 2.42
C GLU A 66 10.07 18.61 2.60
N VAL A 67 9.90 18.03 3.78
CA VAL A 67 8.78 17.14 4.08
C VAL A 67 8.22 17.40 5.47
N LEU A 68 6.93 17.10 5.65
CA LEU A 68 6.26 17.06 6.94
C LEU A 68 6.18 15.62 7.41
N VAL A 69 6.64 15.31 8.63
CA VAL A 69 6.40 14.01 9.26
C VAL A 69 4.96 13.96 9.77
N THR A 70 4.17 13.00 9.30
CA THR A 70 2.74 12.90 9.65
C THR A 70 2.41 11.71 10.52
N SER A 71 3.22 10.66 10.46
CA SER A 71 3.06 9.49 11.32
C SER A 71 4.41 8.88 11.63
N VAL A 72 4.55 8.39 12.86
CA VAL A 72 5.73 7.68 13.34
C VAL A 72 5.26 6.33 13.83
N VAL A 73 5.74 5.27 13.18
CA VAL A 73 5.46 3.88 13.60
C VAL A 73 6.52 3.43 14.59
N SER A 74 7.77 3.77 14.31
CA SER A 74 8.91 3.55 15.19
C SER A 74 10.01 4.56 14.87
N CYS A 75 11.12 4.54 15.61
CA CYS A 75 12.24 5.46 15.40
C CYS A 75 12.84 5.39 13.99
N ASN A 76 12.74 4.24 13.30
CA ASN A 76 13.26 4.06 11.95
C ASN A 76 12.18 3.97 10.88
N HIS A 77 10.89 4.05 11.23
CA HIS A 77 9.78 3.86 10.31
C HIS A 77 8.77 5.00 10.47
N ILE A 78 8.73 5.89 9.49
CA ILE A 78 7.90 7.08 9.52
C ILE A 78 7.17 7.27 8.20
N PHE A 79 6.17 8.14 8.22
CA PHE A 79 5.46 8.60 7.04
C PHE A 79 5.62 10.11 6.90
N VAL A 80 5.81 10.53 5.66
CA VAL A 80 6.06 11.93 5.33
C VAL A 80 5.16 12.40 4.19
N GLN A 81 4.86 13.69 4.19
CA GLN A 81 4.14 14.39 3.12
C GLN A 81 5.04 15.45 2.48
N GLN A 82 4.93 15.62 1.16
CA GLN A 82 5.61 16.68 0.42
C GLN A 82 4.73 17.94 0.38
N ILE A 83 4.84 18.82 1.37
CA ILE A 83 3.96 20.00 1.53
C ILE A 83 4.06 21.02 0.39
N LEU A 84 5.17 20.98 -0.36
CA LEU A 84 5.40 21.81 -1.54
C LEU A 84 4.91 21.16 -2.84
N HIS A 85 4.44 19.91 -2.80
CA HIS A 85 3.91 19.22 -3.97
C HIS A 85 2.55 19.82 -4.38
N ALA A 86 2.30 19.93 -5.69
CA ALA A 86 1.12 20.61 -6.23
C ALA A 86 -0.23 20.00 -5.79
N SER A 87 -0.24 18.72 -5.37
CA SER A 87 -1.44 18.06 -4.85
C SER A 87 -1.72 18.32 -3.37
N TYR A 88 -0.74 18.81 -2.60
CA TYR A 88 -0.89 18.92 -1.15
C TYR A 88 -2.05 19.85 -0.72
N PRO A 89 -2.26 21.03 -1.34
CA PRO A 89 -3.39 21.91 -0.99
C PRO A 89 -4.76 21.26 -1.23
N GLU A 90 -4.83 20.29 -2.14
CA GLU A 90 -6.07 19.58 -2.49
C GLU A 90 -6.49 18.55 -1.43
N LEU A 91 -5.57 18.15 -0.54
CA LEU A 91 -5.84 17.15 0.49
C LEU A 91 -6.97 17.60 1.43
N THR A 92 -6.93 18.86 1.89
CA THR A 92 -7.99 19.43 2.74
C THR A 92 -9.36 19.39 2.06
N ARG A 93 -9.41 19.61 0.73
CA ARG A 93 -10.66 19.55 -0.03
C ARG A 93 -11.17 18.10 -0.12
N LEU A 94 -10.27 17.15 -0.30
CA LEU A 94 -10.59 15.72 -0.28
C LEU A 94 -11.17 15.30 1.08
N ASP A 95 -10.50 15.64 2.18
CA ASP A 95 -10.92 15.23 3.53
C ASP A 95 -12.31 15.76 3.89
N ASN A 96 -12.59 17.02 3.55
CA ASN A 96 -13.91 17.60 3.75
C ASN A 96 -14.97 16.87 2.92
N SER A 97 -14.65 16.57 1.65
CA SER A 97 -15.57 15.88 0.74
C SER A 97 -15.85 14.44 1.20
N MET A 98 -14.83 13.72 1.65
CA MET A 98 -14.96 12.38 2.21
C MET A 98 -15.77 12.40 3.51
N SER A 99 -15.48 13.34 4.40
CA SER A 99 -16.19 13.47 5.68
C SER A 99 -17.68 13.73 5.49
N VAL A 100 -18.06 14.62 4.55
CA VAL A 100 -19.46 14.88 4.21
C VAL A 100 -20.12 13.66 3.59
N PHE A 101 -19.47 13.00 2.63
CA PHE A 101 -20.06 11.89 1.89
C PHE A 101 -20.26 10.64 2.75
N TYR A 102 -19.26 10.27 3.55
CA TYR A 102 -19.30 9.06 4.37
C TYR A 102 -19.93 9.25 5.75
N HIS A 103 -20.36 10.47 6.11
CA HIS A 103 -21.10 10.72 7.35
C HIS A 103 -22.36 9.82 7.47
N HIS A 104 -23.10 9.67 6.37
CA HIS A 104 -24.31 8.86 6.31
C HIS A 104 -23.98 7.42 5.91
N THR A 105 -23.39 6.67 6.85
CA THR A 105 -22.82 5.35 6.56
C THR A 105 -23.82 4.33 6.00
N GLU A 106 -25.12 4.49 6.26
CA GLU A 106 -26.21 3.64 5.74
C GLU A 106 -26.37 3.76 4.22
N MET A 107 -26.00 4.90 3.63
CA MET A 107 -26.08 5.14 2.19
C MET A 107 -24.81 4.76 1.43
N THR A 108 -23.80 4.27 2.15
CA THR A 108 -22.50 3.94 1.59
C THR A 108 -22.28 2.43 1.56
N PRO A 109 -21.83 1.87 0.43
CA PRO A 109 -21.73 0.42 0.29
C PRO A 109 -20.63 -0.16 1.20
N LEU A 110 -20.98 -1.28 1.84
CA LEU A 110 -20.03 -2.14 2.54
C LEU A 110 -19.07 -2.79 1.55
N LEU A 111 -17.94 -3.28 2.06
CA LEU A 111 -16.97 -4.01 1.26
C LEU A 111 -17.56 -5.34 0.76
N PRO A 112 -17.30 -5.72 -0.50
CA PRO A 112 -17.66 -7.04 -0.99
C PRO A 112 -16.87 -8.12 -0.24
N ARG A 113 -17.51 -9.28 0.00
CA ARG A 113 -16.86 -10.44 0.61
C ARG A 113 -16.54 -11.50 -0.46
N PRO A 114 -15.43 -12.24 -0.32
CA PRO A 114 -14.42 -12.13 0.75
C PRO A 114 -13.56 -10.86 0.60
N ILE A 115 -13.13 -10.29 1.73
CA ILE A 115 -12.25 -9.12 1.75
C ILE A 115 -10.85 -9.55 1.39
N GLN A 116 -10.22 -8.82 0.47
CA GLN A 116 -8.87 -9.07 0.00
C GLN A 116 -7.94 -7.92 0.42
N PRO A 117 -6.72 -8.21 0.89
CA PRO A 117 -5.67 -7.21 0.98
C PRO A 117 -5.38 -6.56 -0.38
N GLY A 118 -4.88 -5.32 -0.36
CA GLY A 118 -4.60 -4.53 -1.56
C GLY A 118 -5.78 -3.66 -2.03
N ILE A 119 -6.93 -3.73 -1.37
CA ILE A 119 -8.10 -2.91 -1.70
C ILE A 119 -8.00 -1.55 -0.99
N ILE A 120 -8.24 -0.48 -1.75
CA ILE A 120 -8.37 0.88 -1.22
C ILE A 120 -9.82 1.12 -0.77
N VAL A 121 -9.96 1.67 0.43
CA VAL A 121 -11.23 1.84 1.13
C VAL A 121 -11.33 3.23 1.74
N ALA A 122 -12.54 3.63 2.10
CA ALA A 122 -12.76 4.72 3.03
C ALA A 122 -12.81 4.15 4.46
N ALA A 123 -12.02 4.73 5.36
CA ALA A 123 -11.90 4.32 6.75
C ALA A 123 -12.32 5.46 7.69
N PRO A 124 -13.15 5.17 8.71
CA PRO A 124 -13.52 6.17 9.71
C PRO A 124 -12.42 6.34 10.76
N THR A 125 -12.25 7.57 11.23
CA THR A 125 -11.47 7.93 12.42
C THR A 125 -12.26 8.91 13.27
N GLN A 126 -11.70 9.33 14.42
CA GLN A 126 -12.31 10.41 15.21
C GLN A 126 -12.32 11.76 14.48
N ALA A 127 -11.40 11.96 13.53
CA ALA A 127 -11.23 13.22 12.81
C ALA A 127 -12.04 13.28 11.49
N GLY A 128 -12.65 12.18 11.05
CA GLY A 128 -13.38 12.13 9.78
C GLY A 128 -13.18 10.81 9.03
N TRP A 129 -13.26 10.88 7.71
CA TRP A 129 -13.12 9.73 6.82
C TRP A 129 -11.94 9.90 5.87
N PHE A 130 -11.12 8.87 5.76
CA PHE A 130 -9.83 8.94 5.07
C PHE A 130 -9.63 7.76 4.11
N ARG A 131 -8.79 7.96 3.10
CA ARG A 131 -8.39 6.89 2.19
C ARG A 131 -7.42 5.96 2.92
N ALA A 132 -7.68 4.66 2.82
CA ALA A 132 -6.86 3.65 3.45
C ALA A 132 -6.68 2.43 2.54
N LEU A 133 -5.58 1.72 2.70
CA LEU A 133 -5.29 0.46 2.03
C LEU A 133 -5.44 -0.68 3.03
N ILE A 134 -6.21 -1.72 2.70
CA ILE A 134 -6.21 -2.95 3.50
C ILE A 134 -4.88 -3.67 3.26
N THR A 135 -4.08 -3.80 4.31
CA THR A 135 -2.78 -4.49 4.24
C THR A 135 -2.89 -5.94 4.69
N ILE A 136 -3.74 -6.23 5.68
CA ILE A 136 -3.99 -7.57 6.21
C ILE A 136 -5.48 -7.69 6.53
N TYR A 137 -6.07 -8.86 6.28
CA TYR A 137 -7.43 -9.19 6.72
C TYR A 137 -7.43 -10.51 7.50
N ASN A 138 -8.03 -10.49 8.68
CA ASN A 138 -8.25 -11.65 9.53
C ASN A 138 -9.74 -11.99 9.54
N SER A 139 -10.12 -13.04 8.82
CA SER A 139 -11.50 -13.50 8.68
C SER A 139 -12.09 -14.09 9.97
N ASN A 140 -11.26 -14.54 10.92
CA ASN A 140 -11.76 -15.16 12.15
C ASN A 140 -12.37 -14.13 13.10
N HIS A 141 -11.85 -12.90 13.08
CA HIS A 141 -12.31 -11.80 13.93
C HIS A 141 -12.96 -10.66 13.15
N ASP A 142 -13.06 -10.80 11.82
CA ASP A 142 -13.51 -9.76 10.89
C ASP A 142 -12.77 -8.43 11.08
N MET A 143 -11.45 -8.51 11.27
CA MET A 143 -10.56 -7.38 11.51
C MET A 143 -9.63 -7.17 10.32
N ALA A 144 -9.46 -5.92 9.90
CA ALA A 144 -8.50 -5.52 8.89
C ALA A 144 -7.42 -4.63 9.52
N MET A 145 -6.16 -4.88 9.18
CA MET A 145 -5.12 -3.86 9.30
C MET A 145 -5.23 -2.96 8.06
N ILE A 146 -5.28 -1.67 8.30
CA ILE A 146 -5.30 -0.65 7.25
C ILE A 146 -4.08 0.26 7.37
N LYS A 147 -3.63 0.80 6.24
CA LYS A 147 -2.63 1.86 6.14
C LYS A 147 -3.28 3.13 5.59
N PHE A 148 -3.18 4.26 6.28
CA PHE A 148 -3.73 5.52 5.76
C PHE A 148 -2.86 6.04 4.62
N LEU A 149 -3.48 6.33 3.49
CA LEU A 149 -2.77 6.64 2.25
C LEU A 149 -2.32 8.10 2.18
N ASP A 150 -2.99 8.98 2.92
CA ASP A 150 -2.69 10.40 2.89
C ASP A 150 -1.88 10.85 4.09
N TYR A 151 -2.07 10.21 5.24
CA TYR A 151 -1.45 10.61 6.50
C TYR A 151 -0.45 9.58 7.04
N GLY A 152 -0.45 8.37 6.49
CA GLY A 152 0.42 7.29 6.93
C GLY A 152 -0.03 6.64 8.23
N GLY A 153 0.79 5.70 8.71
CA GLY A 153 0.48 4.92 9.89
C GLY A 153 -0.53 3.81 9.63
N TYR A 154 -0.70 2.97 10.65
CA TYR A 154 -1.47 1.73 10.59
C TYR A 154 -2.53 1.69 11.68
N LEU A 155 -3.66 1.06 11.39
CA LEU A 155 -4.72 0.84 12.36
C LEU A 155 -5.40 -0.50 12.14
N TYR A 156 -5.77 -1.16 13.22
CA TYR A 156 -6.68 -2.30 13.18
C TYR A 156 -8.12 -1.83 13.37
N VAL A 157 -8.98 -2.20 12.43
CA VAL A 157 -10.41 -1.84 12.44
C VAL A 157 -11.28 -3.04 12.09
N HIS A 158 -12.53 -3.03 12.57
CA HIS A 158 -13.52 -3.99 12.10
C HIS A 158 -13.81 -3.77 10.62
N ALA A 159 -13.84 -4.83 9.82
CA ALA A 159 -14.10 -4.74 8.40
C ALA A 159 -15.46 -4.08 8.07
N ASN A 160 -16.47 -4.25 8.92
CA ASN A 160 -17.79 -3.63 8.76
C ASN A 160 -17.79 -2.11 9.00
N SER A 161 -16.73 -1.51 9.55
CA SER A 161 -16.61 -0.05 9.64
C SER A 161 -16.08 0.57 8.34
N LEU A 162 -15.43 -0.23 7.49
CA LEU A 162 -14.89 0.21 6.21
C LEU A 162 -15.98 0.36 5.16
N ARG A 163 -15.77 1.25 4.21
CA ARG A 163 -16.66 1.48 3.07
C ARG A 163 -15.89 1.42 1.76
N VAL A 164 -16.57 1.03 0.68
CA VAL A 164 -15.97 1.10 -0.66
C VAL A 164 -15.63 2.56 -0.96
N LEU A 165 -14.39 2.81 -1.41
CA LEU A 165 -13.98 4.16 -1.79
C LEU A 165 -14.68 4.58 -3.09
N ARG A 166 -15.30 5.76 -3.10
CA ARG A 166 -15.90 6.34 -4.32
C ARG A 166 -14.77 6.73 -5.28
N GLN A 167 -14.92 6.40 -6.56
CA GLN A 167 -13.84 6.52 -7.53
C GLN A 167 -13.33 7.96 -7.73
N ASP A 168 -14.19 8.95 -7.57
CA ASP A 168 -13.82 10.37 -7.66
C ASP A 168 -13.03 10.88 -6.45
N PHE A 169 -12.87 10.09 -5.38
CA PHE A 169 -11.89 10.36 -4.31
C PHE A 169 -10.47 9.88 -4.65
N MET A 170 -10.26 9.34 -5.86
CA MET A 170 -8.94 8.96 -6.39
C MET A 170 -8.28 10.09 -7.21
N VAL A 171 -8.81 11.32 -7.17
CA VAL A 171 -8.40 12.45 -8.04
C VAL A 171 -7.01 13.00 -7.74
N ILE A 172 -6.53 12.89 -6.50
CA ILE A 172 -5.18 13.28 -6.12
C ILE A 172 -4.37 12.03 -5.76
N PRO A 173 -3.04 12.06 -5.95
CA PRO A 173 -2.19 10.98 -5.46
C PRO A 173 -2.28 10.85 -3.93
N PHE A 174 -1.86 9.73 -3.39
CA PHE A 174 -1.69 9.41 -1.98
C PHE A 174 -0.57 10.28 -1.42
N GLN A 175 -0.91 11.08 -0.42
CA GLN A 175 0.00 12.10 0.08
C GLN A 175 1.09 11.55 1.01
N ALA A 176 0.86 10.40 1.65
CA ALA A 176 1.84 9.80 2.54
C ALA A 176 2.84 8.94 1.78
N VAL A 177 4.11 9.21 2.02
CA VAL A 177 5.24 8.38 1.59
C VAL A 177 5.80 7.66 2.82
N GLU A 178 5.80 6.34 2.77
CA GLU A 178 6.40 5.48 3.79
C GLU A 178 7.91 5.45 3.59
N VAL A 179 8.66 5.83 4.63
CA VAL A 179 10.12 5.91 4.56
C VAL A 179 10.76 5.30 5.80
N TYR A 180 12.00 4.89 5.62
CA TYR A 180 12.83 4.35 6.69
C TYR A 180 14.07 5.20 6.85
N LEU A 181 14.44 5.52 8.08
CA LEU A 181 15.72 6.17 8.35
C LEU A 181 16.83 5.15 8.12
N ASP A 182 17.79 5.52 7.28
CA ASP A 182 18.97 4.70 7.02
C ASP A 182 20.03 4.92 8.12
N ASN A 183 20.85 3.90 8.36
CA ASN A 183 21.97 3.92 9.33
C ASN A 183 21.60 4.24 10.78
N VAL A 184 20.38 3.91 11.21
CA VAL A 184 19.98 3.92 12.62
C VAL A 184 19.91 2.49 13.17
N VAL A 185 20.25 2.30 14.44
CA VAL A 185 20.08 1.04 15.20
C VAL A 185 19.45 1.34 16.56
N PRO A 186 18.69 0.40 17.16
CA PRO A 186 18.18 0.57 18.52
C PRO A 186 19.34 0.72 19.51
N ALA A 187 19.13 1.49 20.59
CA ALA A 187 20.10 1.59 21.67
C ALA A 187 20.15 0.31 22.51
N ASP A 188 21.31 0.03 23.11
CA ASP A 188 21.50 -0.92 24.22
C ASP A 188 20.86 -2.31 24.06
N ASN A 189 21.24 -3.05 23.01
CA ASN A 189 20.86 -4.45 22.79
C ASN A 189 19.36 -4.71 22.60
N GLN A 190 18.55 -3.70 22.27
CA GLN A 190 17.20 -3.96 21.80
C GLN A 190 17.24 -4.52 20.37
N GLU A 191 16.53 -5.63 20.13
CA GLU A 191 16.49 -6.27 18.81
C GLU A 191 15.68 -5.45 17.80
N ASP A 192 14.71 -4.65 18.28
CA ASP A 192 13.77 -3.91 17.44
C ASP A 192 13.56 -2.47 17.92
N PHE A 193 13.20 -1.60 16.97
CA PHE A 193 12.64 -0.27 17.25
C PHE A 193 11.17 -0.41 17.62
N THR A 194 10.88 -0.86 18.85
CA THR A 194 9.50 -0.90 19.37
C THR A 194 9.00 0.46 19.79
#